data_AF-A0A9D1MEH2-F1
#
_entry.id   AF-A0A9D1MEH2-F1
#
_cell.length_a   1.000
_cell.length_b   1.000
_cell.length_c   1.000
_cell.angle_alpha   90.00
_cell.angle_beta   90.00
_cell.angle_gamma   90.00
#
_symmetry.space_group_name_H-M   'P 1'
#
loop_
_entity.id
_entity.type
_entity.pdbx_description
1 polymer ?
#
loop_
_entity_poly.entity_id
_entity_poly.type
_entity_poly.pdbx_seq_one_letter_code
_entity_poly.pdbx_strand_id
1 'polypeptide(L)'
;MAKFLSTWYGLTIFIAFDALAAIAVIAIGYRWVFKRLLDILASAVCMAALSPVFLVLFLRGLLLRRRSGGEVKVIEREYCVGKKARAIVLHAFSSGQAPEEPAGQSRNKWQGIYKLPCLFDIFCGRLSFIGVRKFSFADAALVSEADEGRFAVRPGLINPLAATGDGETDYPEMFRSDLRYWKRLGLGTDLRIFFTWALRCIRGERDWLGSTSETSYAAALLEAGEITREDFEAVTANALAEEEELRKKYEAKGEESEKIETDEATEEAEGNEAGSEESEESENDS
;
A
#
# COMPACT_ATOMS: atom_id res chain seq x y z
N MET A 1 -39.72 -8.59 29.77
CA MET A 1 -38.48 -7.97 29.24
C MET A 1 -37.84 -6.99 30.22
N ALA A 2 -38.52 -5.93 30.68
CA ALA A 2 -37.91 -4.90 31.54
C ALA A 2 -37.26 -5.45 32.84
N LYS A 3 -37.95 -6.35 33.56
CA LYS A 3 -37.40 -7.03 34.76
C LYS A 3 -36.23 -7.99 34.46
N PHE A 4 -36.11 -8.47 33.22
CA PHE A 4 -35.03 -9.38 32.81
C PHE A 4 -33.77 -8.58 32.48
N LEU A 5 -33.89 -7.52 31.68
CA LEU A 5 -32.80 -6.61 31.31
C LEU A 5 -32.25 -5.80 32.50
N SER A 6 -33.03 -5.63 33.57
CA SER A 6 -32.57 -4.98 34.81
C SER A 6 -31.65 -5.87 35.66
N THR A 7 -31.55 -7.16 35.34
CA THR A 7 -30.65 -8.10 36.04
C THR A 7 -29.32 -8.16 35.31
N TRP A 8 -28.21 -8.21 36.05
CA TRP A 8 -26.87 -8.25 35.47
C TRP A 8 -26.69 -9.40 34.45
N TYR A 9 -27.25 -10.58 34.72
CA TYR A 9 -27.19 -11.71 33.79
C TYR A 9 -28.10 -11.53 32.56
N GLY A 10 -29.24 -10.86 32.68
CA GLY A 10 -30.13 -10.61 31.55
C GLY A 10 -29.54 -9.58 30.61
N LEU A 11 -28.88 -8.56 31.17
CA LEU A 11 -28.11 -7.58 30.41
C LEU A 11 -26.90 -8.22 29.71
N THR A 12 -26.14 -9.09 30.38
CA THR A 12 -24.97 -9.74 29.75
C THR A 12 -25.38 -10.67 28.62
N ILE A 13 -26.46 -11.45 28.77
CA ILE A 13 -26.99 -12.30 27.69
C ILE A 13 -27.45 -11.46 26.50
N PHE A 14 -28.11 -10.33 26.76
CA PHE A 14 -28.56 -9.42 25.71
C PHE A 14 -27.37 -8.80 24.95
N ILE A 15 -26.37 -8.29 25.67
CA ILE A 15 -25.13 -7.77 25.06
C ILE A 15 -24.40 -8.86 24.27
N ALA A 16 -24.32 -10.08 24.79
CA ALA A 16 -23.68 -11.20 24.09
C ALA A 16 -24.43 -11.56 22.80
N PHE A 17 -25.76 -11.55 22.82
CA PHE A 17 -26.59 -11.78 21.64
C PHE A 17 -26.37 -10.69 20.58
N ASP A 18 -26.43 -9.41 20.99
CA ASP A 18 -26.18 -8.28 20.09
C ASP A 18 -24.76 -8.30 19.51
N ALA A 19 -23.76 -8.64 20.33
CA ALA A 19 -22.39 -8.80 19.88
C ALA A 19 -22.27 -9.94 18.86
N LEU A 20 -22.93 -11.08 19.08
CA LEU A 20 -22.94 -12.21 18.15
C LEU A 20 -23.63 -11.85 16.84
N ALA A 21 -24.75 -11.12 16.89
CA ALA A 21 -25.43 -10.60 15.71
C ALA A 21 -24.53 -9.63 14.93
N ALA A 22 -23.85 -8.71 15.63
CA ALA A 22 -22.89 -7.79 15.01
C ALA A 22 -21.72 -8.54 14.35
N ILE A 23 -21.17 -9.57 15.01
CA ILE A 23 -20.11 -10.42 14.44
C ILE A 23 -20.61 -11.14 13.17
N ALA A 24 -21.83 -11.66 13.18
CA ALA A 24 -22.43 -12.30 12.01
C ALA A 24 -22.57 -11.31 10.84
N VAL A 25 -23.06 -10.10 11.10
CA VAL A 25 -23.16 -9.03 10.09
C VAL A 25 -21.77 -8.66 9.54
N ILE A 26 -20.78 -8.50 10.42
CA ILE A 26 -19.40 -8.22 10.04
C ILE A 26 -18.85 -9.34 9.16
N ALA A 27 -19.06 -10.60 9.53
CA ALA A 27 -18.57 -11.75 8.78
C ALA A 27 -19.19 -11.83 7.38
N ILE A 28 -20.51 -11.63 7.26
CA ILE A 28 -21.23 -11.65 5.98
C ILE A 28 -20.78 -10.48 5.09
N GLY A 29 -20.70 -9.28 5.66
CA GLY A 29 -20.32 -8.05 4.95
C GLY A 29 -18.81 -7.87 4.77
N TYR A 30 -17.98 -8.79 5.27
CA TYR A 30 -16.55 -8.54 5.44
C TYR A 30 -15.84 -8.16 4.14
N ARG A 31 -16.05 -8.99 3.11
CA ARG A 31 -15.43 -8.82 1.79
C ARG A 31 -15.79 -7.50 1.10
N TRP A 32 -16.96 -6.95 1.39
CA TRP A 32 -17.54 -5.83 0.66
C TRP A 32 -17.31 -4.51 1.37
N VAL A 33 -17.52 -4.47 2.69
CA VAL A 33 -17.54 -3.24 3.49
C VAL A 33 -16.50 -3.28 4.60
N PHE A 34 -16.58 -4.26 5.50
CA PHE A 34 -15.81 -4.20 6.75
C PHE A 34 -14.31 -4.34 6.56
N LYS A 35 -13.84 -5.15 5.61
CA LYS A 35 -12.42 -5.21 5.24
C LYS A 35 -11.88 -3.82 4.92
N ARG A 36 -12.63 -3.07 4.11
CA ARG A 36 -12.23 -1.73 3.67
C ARG A 36 -12.30 -0.72 4.80
N LEU A 37 -13.36 -0.76 5.60
CA LEU A 37 -13.53 0.11 6.75
C LEU A 37 -12.39 -0.08 7.77
N LEU A 38 -12.06 -1.34 8.08
CA LEU A 38 -10.97 -1.68 8.99
C LEU A 38 -9.62 -1.23 8.45
N ASP A 39 -9.35 -1.39 7.15
CA ASP A 39 -8.12 -0.88 6.54
C ASP A 39 -7.99 0.64 6.69
N ILE A 40 -9.08 1.39 6.43
CA ILE A 40 -9.09 2.86 6.57
C ILE A 40 -8.84 3.25 8.03
N LEU A 41 -9.61 2.69 8.97
CA LEU A 41 -9.48 3.03 10.40
C LEU A 41 -8.10 2.68 10.94
N ALA A 42 -7.61 1.47 10.65
CA ALA A 42 -6.29 1.03 11.08
C ALA A 42 -5.18 1.89 10.46
N SER A 43 -5.27 2.23 9.16
CA SER A 43 -4.27 3.09 8.51
C SER A 43 -4.24 4.49 9.10
N ALA A 44 -5.40 5.10 9.39
CA ALA A 44 -5.49 6.40 10.04
C ALA A 44 -4.87 6.38 11.44
N VAL A 45 -5.17 5.35 12.25
CA VAL A 45 -4.58 5.18 13.58
C VAL A 45 -3.06 4.97 13.47
N CYS A 46 -2.58 4.13 12.56
CA CYS A 46 -1.16 3.90 12.34
C CYS A 46 -0.44 5.18 11.90
N MET A 47 -1.02 5.97 10.99
CA MET A 47 -0.45 7.24 10.55
C MET A 47 -0.37 8.27 11.69
N ALA A 48 -1.42 8.37 12.51
CA ALA A 48 -1.43 9.26 13.67
C ALA A 48 -0.37 8.85 14.70
N ALA A 49 -0.31 7.56 15.04
CA ALA A 49 0.64 7.02 16.01
C ALA A 49 2.11 7.11 15.53
N LEU A 50 2.35 6.92 14.23
CA LEU A 50 3.69 6.96 13.63
C LEU A 50 4.07 8.35 13.10
N SER A 51 3.24 9.37 13.29
CA SER A 51 3.49 10.73 12.79
C SER A 51 4.86 11.31 13.16
N PRO A 52 5.45 11.06 14.36
CA PRO A 52 6.81 11.53 14.65
C PRO A 52 7.85 10.86 13.75
N VAL A 53 7.67 9.58 13.42
CA VAL A 53 8.56 8.82 12.54
C VAL A 53 8.44 9.32 11.10
N PHE A 54 7.22 9.59 10.63
CA PHE A 54 6.98 10.22 9.34
C PHE A 54 7.74 11.54 9.20
N LEU A 55 7.66 12.41 10.23
CA LEU A 55 8.35 13.68 10.24
C LEU A 55 9.87 13.51 10.13
N VAL A 56 10.45 12.60 10.91
CA VAL A 56 11.90 12.33 10.86
C VAL A 56 12.34 11.84 9.47
N LEU A 57 11.59 10.93 8.85
CA LEU A 57 11.91 10.41 7.51
C LEU A 57 11.74 11.49 6.44
N PHE A 58 10.71 12.32 6.56
CA PHE A 58 10.49 13.45 5.67
C PHE A 58 11.63 14.46 5.73
N LEU A 59 12.04 14.87 6.94
CA LEU A 59 13.18 15.79 7.14
C LEU A 59 14.49 15.19 6.61
N ARG A 60 14.73 13.89 6.84
CA ARG A 60 15.87 13.17 6.25
C ARG A 60 15.82 13.21 4.72
N GLY A 61 14.66 12.93 4.13
CA GLY A 61 14.47 12.96 2.67
C GLY A 61 14.71 14.36 2.09
N LEU A 62 14.26 15.41 2.78
CA LEU A 62 14.53 16.80 2.39
C LEU A 62 16.04 17.12 2.43
N LEU A 63 16.75 16.63 3.44
CA LEU A 63 18.20 16.78 3.53
C LEU A 63 18.93 16.04 2.39
N LEU A 64 18.48 14.83 2.04
CA LEU A 64 19.02 14.10 0.89
C LEU A 64 18.78 14.84 -0.42
N ARG A 65 17.55 15.32 -0.64
CA ARG A 65 17.21 16.13 -1.82
C ARG A 65 18.13 17.35 -1.95
N ARG A 66 18.39 18.06 -0.84
CA ARG A 66 19.31 19.21 -0.84
C ARG A 66 20.75 18.82 -1.15
N ARG A 67 21.24 17.69 -0.61
CA ARG A 67 22.62 17.23 -0.85
C ARG A 67 22.86 16.72 -2.26
N SER A 68 21.84 16.09 -2.85
CA SER A 68 21.89 15.55 -4.22
C SER A 68 21.49 16.57 -5.28
N GLY A 69 21.45 17.87 -4.95
CA GLY A 69 21.10 18.92 -5.93
C GLY A 69 19.69 18.80 -6.52
N GLY A 70 18.78 18.11 -5.84
CA GLY A 70 17.41 17.90 -6.29
C GLY A 70 17.14 16.59 -7.04
N GLU A 71 18.17 15.78 -7.35
CA GLU A 71 18.01 14.53 -8.11
C GLU A 71 17.20 13.46 -7.34
N VAL A 72 17.39 13.38 -6.03
CA VAL A 72 16.66 12.42 -5.17
C VAL A 72 15.33 13.04 -4.72
N LYS A 73 14.21 12.47 -5.19
CA LYS A 73 12.87 12.84 -4.71
C LYS A 73 12.67 12.36 -3.27
N VAL A 74 11.91 13.12 -2.46
CA VAL A 74 11.60 12.72 -1.07
C VAL A 74 10.69 11.48 -1.04
N ILE A 75 9.71 11.45 -1.96
CA ILE A 75 8.77 10.36 -2.14
C ILE A 75 9.02 9.73 -3.51
N GLU A 76 9.33 8.43 -3.49
CA GLU A 76 9.42 7.57 -4.66
C GLU A 76 8.06 6.92 -4.94
N ARG A 77 7.82 6.66 -6.22
CA ARG A 77 6.58 6.06 -6.71
C ARG A 77 6.90 4.67 -7.26
N GLU A 78 6.23 3.65 -6.73
CA GLU A 78 6.30 2.28 -7.20
C GLU A 78 5.02 1.97 -7.98
N TYR A 79 5.14 1.53 -9.23
CA TYR A 79 4.01 1.18 -10.08
C TYR A 79 3.76 -0.32 -10.02
N CYS A 80 2.51 -0.72 -9.79
CA CYS A 80 2.14 -2.12 -9.74
C CYS A 80 0.68 -2.35 -10.13
N VAL A 81 0.30 -3.62 -10.23
CA VAL A 81 -1.06 -4.02 -10.56
C VAL A 81 -1.89 -4.26 -9.29
N GLY A 82 -3.03 -3.59 -9.23
CA GLY A 82 -3.98 -3.63 -8.13
C GLY A 82 -5.22 -4.47 -8.41
N LYS A 83 -6.26 -4.26 -7.59
CA LYS A 83 -7.54 -4.96 -7.71
C LYS A 83 -8.19 -4.71 -9.09
N LYS A 84 -8.74 -5.77 -9.69
CA LYS A 84 -9.28 -5.85 -11.06
C LYS A 84 -8.23 -5.56 -12.14
N ALA A 85 -6.99 -5.98 -11.91
CA ALA A 85 -5.86 -5.78 -12.82
C ALA A 85 -5.65 -4.30 -13.23
N ARG A 86 -5.92 -3.37 -12.31
CA ARG A 86 -5.77 -1.93 -12.57
C ARG A 86 -4.40 -1.45 -12.14
N ALA A 87 -3.75 -0.65 -12.97
CA ALA A 87 -2.54 0.07 -12.59
C ALA A 87 -2.78 0.93 -11.33
N ILE A 88 -1.90 0.79 -10.34
CA ILE A 88 -1.88 1.59 -9.13
C ILE A 88 -0.46 2.12 -8.89
N VAL A 89 -0.41 3.29 -8.25
CA VAL A 89 0.84 3.93 -7.82
C VAL A 89 0.90 3.87 -6.30
N LEU A 90 2.00 3.38 -5.78
CA LEU A 90 2.31 3.31 -4.35
C LEU A 90 3.42 4.31 -4.01
N HIS A 91 3.36 4.83 -2.79
CA HIS A 91 4.29 5.83 -2.30
C HIS A 91 5.26 5.19 -1.31
N ALA A 92 6.55 5.49 -1.46
CA ALA A 92 7.58 5.15 -0.49
C ALA A 92 8.50 6.36 -0.27
N PHE A 93 9.13 6.45 0.90
CA PHE A 93 10.19 7.42 1.12
C PHE A 93 11.46 6.96 0.39
N SER A 94 12.20 7.91 -0.18
CA SER A 94 13.48 7.58 -0.78
C SER A 94 14.49 7.12 0.28
N SER A 95 15.09 5.96 0.03
CA SER A 95 16.21 5.47 0.82
C SER A 95 17.51 6.20 0.46
N GLY A 96 17.58 6.83 -0.73
CA GLY A 96 18.80 7.41 -1.31
C GLY A 96 19.76 6.36 -1.89
N GLN A 97 19.30 5.12 -2.06
CA GLN A 97 20.00 4.04 -2.77
C GLN A 97 19.22 3.79 -4.08
N ALA A 98 19.93 3.49 -5.17
CA ALA A 98 19.31 3.10 -6.42
C ALA A 98 18.36 1.90 -6.20
N PRO A 99 17.25 1.79 -6.95
CA PRO A 99 16.30 0.69 -6.79
C PRO A 99 16.95 -0.63 -7.22
N GLU A 100 17.54 -1.36 -6.27
CA GLU A 100 17.94 -2.75 -6.50
C GLU A 100 16.69 -3.65 -6.44
N GLU A 101 16.10 -3.90 -7.62
CA GLU A 101 15.22 -5.00 -8.08
C GLU A 101 14.25 -5.71 -7.08
N PRO A 102 13.57 -6.79 -7.53
CA PRO A 102 12.15 -6.81 -7.89
C PRO A 102 11.20 -6.93 -6.69
N ALA A 103 9.97 -6.49 -6.94
CA ALA A 103 8.74 -6.69 -6.18
C ALA A 103 8.84 -7.45 -4.83
N GLY A 104 9.36 -6.79 -3.80
CA GLY A 104 8.83 -7.01 -2.46
C GLY A 104 9.75 -7.49 -1.35
N GLN A 105 11.08 -7.45 -1.46
CA GLN A 105 11.89 -7.63 -0.26
C GLN A 105 13.08 -6.68 -0.10
N SER A 106 13.24 -6.31 1.16
CA SER A 106 14.21 -5.36 1.68
C SER A 106 15.20 -6.15 2.52
N ARG A 107 16.43 -6.36 2.03
CA ARG A 107 17.49 -7.11 2.72
C ARG A 107 17.95 -6.43 4.02
N ASN A 108 17.60 -5.15 4.25
CA ASN A 108 18.03 -4.42 5.43
C ASN A 108 16.88 -4.31 6.44
N LYS A 109 17.12 -4.59 7.73
CA LYS A 109 16.14 -4.53 8.85
C LYS A 109 15.34 -3.23 8.91
N TRP A 110 15.87 -2.16 8.32
CA TRP A 110 15.33 -0.81 8.37
C TRP A 110 14.57 -0.39 7.11
N GLN A 111 14.63 -1.06 5.94
CA GLN A 111 13.96 -0.51 4.75
C GLN A 111 12.43 -0.62 4.79
N GLY A 112 11.88 -1.39 5.74
CA GLY A 112 10.45 -1.38 6.04
C GLY A 112 9.94 -0.01 6.50
N ILE A 113 10.77 0.82 7.16
CA ILE A 113 10.35 2.16 7.63
C ILE A 113 10.16 3.13 6.47
N TYR A 114 10.87 2.93 5.35
CA TYR A 114 10.70 3.76 4.16
C TYR A 114 9.38 3.47 3.44
N LYS A 115 8.72 2.35 3.72
CA LYS A 115 7.39 2.00 3.18
C LYS A 115 6.23 2.61 3.98
N LEU A 116 6.50 3.48 4.97
CA LEU A 116 5.46 4.15 5.74
C LEU A 116 4.44 4.93 4.89
N PRO A 117 4.82 5.63 3.79
CA PRO A 117 3.85 6.31 2.95
C PRO A 117 2.82 5.37 2.30
N CYS A 118 3.09 4.06 2.18
CA CYS A 118 2.09 3.07 1.77
C CYS A 118 0.88 3.00 2.70
N LEU A 119 0.98 3.46 3.97
CA LEU A 119 -0.17 3.59 4.86
C LEU A 119 -1.22 4.57 4.28
N PHE A 120 -0.77 5.62 3.61
CA PHE A 120 -1.66 6.52 2.88
C PHE A 120 -2.31 5.82 1.69
N ASP A 121 -1.60 4.93 0.99
CA ASP A 121 -2.18 4.13 -0.10
C ASP A 121 -3.19 3.09 0.39
N ILE A 122 -3.02 2.58 1.61
CA ILE A 122 -4.07 1.82 2.30
C ILE A 122 -5.24 2.74 2.59
N PHE A 123 -5.01 3.93 3.16
CA PHE A 123 -6.09 4.89 3.43
C PHE A 123 -6.87 5.28 2.17
N CYS A 124 -6.21 5.51 1.03
CA CYS A 124 -6.83 5.81 -0.27
C CYS A 124 -7.43 4.58 -0.98
N GLY A 125 -7.07 3.36 -0.57
CA GLY A 125 -7.67 2.13 -1.08
C GLY A 125 -7.03 1.57 -2.34
N ARG A 126 -5.80 1.97 -2.62
CA ARG A 126 -4.92 1.32 -3.60
C ARG A 126 -4.37 0.02 -3.02
N LEU A 127 -4.04 0.02 -1.73
CA LEU A 127 -3.47 -1.11 -1.00
C LEU A 127 -4.40 -1.56 0.15
N SER A 128 -4.07 -2.69 0.75
CA SER A 128 -4.68 -3.27 1.94
C SER A 128 -3.58 -3.66 2.94
N PHE A 129 -3.89 -3.79 4.24
CA PHE A 129 -2.91 -4.37 5.18
C PHE A 129 -2.59 -5.82 4.83
N ILE A 130 -3.63 -6.61 4.58
CA ILE A 130 -3.54 -8.02 4.23
C ILE A 130 -4.17 -8.22 2.86
N GLY A 131 -3.44 -8.85 1.96
CA GLY A 131 -3.83 -8.94 0.55
C GLY A 131 -2.82 -9.75 -0.25
N VAL A 132 -3.15 -10.05 -1.50
CA VAL A 132 -2.29 -10.83 -2.40
C VAL A 132 -0.95 -10.13 -2.65
N ARG A 133 0.08 -10.87 -3.09
CA ARG A 133 1.39 -10.28 -3.41
C ARG A 133 1.25 -9.23 -4.53
N LYS A 134 1.94 -8.10 -4.40
CA LYS A 134 2.03 -7.07 -5.46
C LYS A 134 2.75 -7.64 -6.67
N PHE A 135 2.22 -7.41 -7.87
CA PHE A 135 2.84 -7.82 -9.13
C PHE A 135 3.23 -6.59 -9.94
N SER A 136 4.37 -6.67 -10.62
CA SER A 136 4.75 -5.73 -11.68
C SER A 136 3.81 -5.88 -12.89
N PHE A 137 3.86 -4.93 -13.84
CA PHE A 137 3.10 -5.06 -15.09
C PHE A 137 3.54 -6.28 -15.90
N ALA A 138 4.84 -6.56 -15.95
CA ALA A 138 5.39 -7.73 -16.65
C ALA A 138 4.90 -9.04 -16.02
N ASP A 139 4.98 -9.17 -14.69
CA ASP A 139 4.50 -10.36 -14.00
C ASP A 139 2.99 -10.54 -14.14
N ALA A 140 2.23 -9.44 -14.11
CA ALA A 140 0.79 -9.49 -14.24
C ALA A 140 0.33 -9.91 -15.63
N ALA A 141 1.06 -9.53 -16.68
CA ALA A 141 0.77 -9.90 -18.07
C ALA A 141 0.95 -11.40 -18.35
N LEU A 142 1.78 -12.09 -17.55
CA LEU A 142 2.06 -13.52 -17.69
C LEU A 142 1.17 -14.40 -16.80
N VAL A 143 0.27 -13.81 -16.00
CA VAL A 143 -0.64 -14.57 -15.14
C VAL A 143 -1.63 -15.36 -15.99
N SER A 144 -1.75 -16.66 -15.70
CA SER A 144 -2.71 -17.54 -16.37
C SER A 144 -4.16 -17.18 -16.03
N GLU A 145 -5.11 -17.49 -16.92
CA GLU A 145 -6.55 -17.31 -16.67
C GLU A 145 -7.03 -18.00 -15.36
N ALA A 146 -6.40 -19.13 -15.00
CA ALA A 146 -6.73 -19.86 -13.78
C ALA A 146 -6.35 -19.07 -12.51
N ASP A 147 -5.31 -18.24 -12.58
CA ASP A 147 -4.73 -17.51 -11.47
C ASP A 147 -5.17 -16.03 -11.40
N GLU A 148 -5.82 -15.52 -12.44
CA GLU A 148 -6.39 -14.16 -12.50
C GLU A 148 -7.31 -13.84 -11.32
N GLY A 149 -7.94 -14.86 -10.72
CA GLY A 149 -8.76 -14.72 -9.52
C GLY A 149 -8.06 -13.99 -8.37
N ARG A 150 -6.72 -13.97 -8.33
CA ARG A 150 -5.94 -13.19 -7.37
C ARG A 150 -6.21 -11.69 -7.45
N PHE A 151 -6.47 -11.15 -8.64
CA PHE A 151 -6.74 -9.73 -8.85
C PHE A 151 -8.12 -9.31 -8.35
N ALA A 152 -8.97 -10.24 -7.89
CA ALA A 152 -10.24 -9.89 -7.26
C ALA A 152 -10.07 -9.21 -5.88
N VAL A 153 -8.89 -9.33 -5.28
CA VAL A 153 -8.53 -8.69 -3.99
C VAL A 153 -7.47 -7.62 -4.23
N ARG A 154 -7.38 -6.65 -3.31
CA ARG A 154 -6.30 -5.66 -3.33
C ARG A 154 -4.97 -6.33 -2.94
N PRO A 155 -3.84 -5.86 -3.48
CA PRO A 155 -2.56 -6.25 -2.94
C PRO A 155 -2.41 -5.82 -1.47
N GLY A 156 -1.62 -6.57 -0.73
CA GLY A 156 -1.39 -6.38 0.71
C GLY A 156 0.04 -5.93 1.05
N LEU A 157 0.22 -5.28 2.20
CA LEU A 157 1.53 -5.19 2.84
C LEU A 157 1.99 -6.57 3.37
N ILE A 158 1.05 -7.34 3.90
CA ILE A 158 1.24 -8.71 4.37
C ILE A 158 0.51 -9.64 3.41
N ASN A 159 1.23 -10.61 2.87
CA ASN A 159 0.67 -11.61 1.97
C ASN A 159 0.27 -12.90 2.71
N PRO A 160 -0.63 -13.72 2.13
CA PRO A 160 -1.06 -14.99 2.73
C PRO A 160 0.09 -15.99 2.92
N LEU A 161 1.16 -15.87 2.14
CA LEU A 161 2.38 -16.65 2.32
C LEU A 161 3.03 -16.44 3.68
N ALA A 162 2.87 -15.28 4.32
CA ALA A 162 3.36 -15.07 5.68
C ALA A 162 2.81 -16.11 6.69
N ALA A 163 1.66 -16.72 6.42
CA ALA A 163 1.07 -17.77 7.24
C ALA A 163 1.14 -19.19 6.65
N THR A 164 1.48 -19.33 5.37
CA THR A 164 1.41 -20.63 4.66
C THR A 164 2.74 -21.08 4.09
N GLY A 165 3.63 -20.15 3.73
CA GLY A 165 4.95 -20.46 3.20
C GLY A 165 5.90 -20.95 4.29
N ASP A 166 6.87 -21.73 3.85
CA ASP A 166 7.87 -22.46 4.64
C ASP A 166 9.32 -22.09 4.30
N GLY A 167 9.52 -21.20 3.31
CA GLY A 167 10.84 -20.77 2.86
C GLY A 167 11.30 -21.45 1.57
N GLU A 168 10.60 -22.47 1.08
CA GLU A 168 10.87 -23.13 -0.20
C GLU A 168 9.76 -22.88 -1.23
N THR A 169 8.91 -21.88 -0.94
CA THR A 169 7.73 -21.56 -1.75
C THR A 169 8.10 -21.16 -3.19
N ASP A 170 7.39 -21.78 -4.14
CA ASP A 170 7.43 -21.48 -5.57
C ASP A 170 6.23 -20.60 -6.02
N TYR A 171 6.27 -20.15 -7.28
CA TYR A 171 5.18 -19.36 -7.86
C TYR A 171 3.83 -20.10 -7.89
N PRO A 172 3.76 -21.39 -8.32
CA PRO A 172 2.53 -22.19 -8.22
C PRO A 172 1.93 -22.24 -6.80
N GLU A 173 2.75 -22.41 -5.76
CA GLU A 173 2.30 -22.40 -4.38
C GLU A 173 1.84 -21.01 -3.94
N MET A 174 2.55 -19.95 -4.34
CA MET A 174 2.12 -18.57 -4.14
C MET A 174 0.74 -18.32 -4.74
N PHE A 175 0.50 -18.72 -5.99
CA PHE A 175 -0.81 -18.55 -6.63
C PHE A 175 -1.90 -19.35 -5.92
N ARG A 176 -1.62 -20.60 -5.53
CA ARG A 176 -2.55 -21.39 -4.71
C ARG A 176 -2.86 -20.69 -3.38
N SER A 177 -1.87 -20.07 -2.75
CA SER A 177 -2.07 -19.32 -1.50
C SER A 177 -2.93 -18.07 -1.70
N ASP A 178 -2.64 -17.27 -2.73
CA ASP A 178 -3.41 -16.09 -3.12
C ASP A 178 -4.87 -16.45 -3.47
N LEU A 179 -5.09 -17.51 -4.24
CA LEU A 179 -6.42 -18.00 -4.61
C LEU A 179 -7.18 -18.56 -3.41
N ARG A 180 -6.50 -19.27 -2.50
CA ARG A 180 -7.11 -19.74 -1.24
C ARG A 180 -7.54 -18.56 -0.37
N TYR A 181 -6.71 -17.52 -0.29
CA TYR A 181 -7.02 -16.31 0.45
C TYR A 181 -8.24 -15.60 -0.14
N TRP A 182 -8.29 -15.44 -1.47
CA TRP A 182 -9.46 -14.90 -2.17
C TRP A 182 -10.74 -15.69 -1.84
N LYS A 183 -10.69 -17.03 -1.94
CA LYS A 183 -11.85 -17.90 -1.70
C LYS A 183 -12.33 -17.90 -0.25
N ARG A 184 -11.42 -17.70 0.72
CA ARG A 184 -11.69 -17.71 2.17
C ARG A 184 -11.50 -16.34 2.80
N LEU A 185 -11.78 -15.27 2.06
CA LEU A 185 -11.64 -13.91 2.58
C LEU A 185 -12.61 -13.67 3.73
N GLY A 186 -12.08 -13.40 4.92
CA GLY A 186 -12.85 -13.24 6.15
C GLY A 186 -12.00 -12.69 7.27
N LEU A 187 -12.64 -12.08 8.28
CA LEU A 187 -11.95 -11.47 9.42
C LEU A 187 -11.03 -12.48 10.14
N GLY A 188 -11.48 -13.71 10.34
CA GLY A 188 -10.67 -14.76 10.98
C GLY A 188 -9.43 -15.14 10.16
N THR A 189 -9.55 -15.17 8.83
CA THR A 189 -8.41 -15.43 7.93
C THR A 189 -7.38 -14.31 8.02
N ASP A 190 -7.83 -13.06 7.97
CA ASP A 190 -6.98 -11.88 8.10
C ASP A 190 -6.28 -11.83 9.47
N LEU A 191 -7.01 -12.02 10.57
CA LEU A 191 -6.43 -12.07 11.92
C LEU A 191 -5.41 -13.20 12.05
N ARG A 192 -5.70 -14.39 11.52
CA ARG A 192 -4.75 -15.50 11.50
C ARG A 192 -3.47 -15.11 10.76
N ILE A 193 -3.58 -14.56 9.56
CA ILE A 193 -2.41 -14.14 8.77
C ILE A 193 -1.59 -13.10 9.54
N PHE A 194 -2.25 -12.09 10.11
CA PHE A 194 -1.60 -11.04 10.88
C PHE A 194 -0.84 -11.59 12.10
N PHE A 195 -1.48 -12.41 12.93
CA PHE A 195 -0.84 -12.93 14.13
C PHE A 195 0.27 -13.94 13.82
N THR A 196 0.11 -14.78 12.78
CA THR A 196 1.19 -15.66 12.33
C THR A 196 2.38 -14.86 11.82
N TRP A 197 2.14 -13.84 10.99
CA TRP A 197 3.18 -12.93 10.53
C TRP A 197 3.88 -12.20 11.69
N ALA A 198 3.11 -11.66 12.63
CA ALA A 198 3.66 -10.94 13.78
C ALA A 198 4.53 -11.85 14.65
N LEU A 199 4.08 -13.08 14.91
CA LEU A 199 4.83 -14.06 15.68
C LEU A 199 6.14 -14.47 14.98
N ARG A 200 6.08 -14.72 13.67
CA ARG A 200 7.27 -15.03 12.85
C ARG A 200 8.27 -13.87 12.87
N CYS A 201 7.80 -12.64 12.70
CA CYS A 201 8.62 -11.43 12.80
C CYS A 201 9.31 -11.29 14.17
N ILE A 202 8.60 -11.61 15.27
CA ILE A 202 9.16 -11.58 16.62
C ILE A 202 10.23 -12.67 16.80
N ARG A 203 10.03 -13.86 16.21
CA ARG A 203 11.01 -14.96 16.20
C ARG A 203 12.21 -14.72 15.28
N GLY A 204 12.14 -13.70 14.42
CA GLY A 204 13.16 -13.43 13.41
C GLY A 204 13.07 -14.32 12.16
N GLU A 205 12.06 -15.18 12.08
CA GLU A 205 11.73 -15.94 10.87
C GLU A 205 11.18 -14.96 9.84
N ARG A 206 11.84 -14.80 8.69
CA ARG A 206 11.40 -13.91 7.59
C ARG A 206 11.40 -14.55 6.22
N ASP A 207 11.79 -15.82 6.18
CA ASP A 207 11.95 -16.59 4.96
C ASP A 207 10.72 -17.46 4.73
N TRP A 208 9.63 -16.83 4.29
CA TRP A 208 8.37 -17.52 3.97
C TRP A 208 7.96 -17.31 2.52
N LEU A 209 8.81 -16.66 1.72
CA LEU A 209 8.58 -16.38 0.30
C LEU A 209 9.34 -17.34 -0.61
N GLY A 210 10.42 -17.95 -0.14
CA GLY A 210 11.28 -18.81 -0.95
C GLY A 210 11.71 -18.16 -2.25
N SER A 211 11.70 -18.91 -3.34
CA SER A 211 12.10 -18.41 -4.68
C SER A 211 11.34 -17.15 -5.13
N THR A 212 10.11 -16.94 -4.63
CA THR A 212 9.29 -15.77 -4.99
C THR A 212 9.79 -14.46 -4.35
N SER A 213 10.77 -14.47 -3.46
CA SER A 213 11.45 -13.24 -3.02
C SER A 213 12.61 -12.83 -3.91
N GLU A 214 13.22 -13.79 -4.61
CA GLU A 214 14.49 -13.61 -5.31
C GLU A 214 14.30 -13.24 -6.77
N THR A 215 13.35 -13.91 -7.44
CA THR A 215 13.10 -13.75 -8.88
C THR A 215 11.72 -13.19 -9.15
N SER A 216 11.58 -12.40 -10.23
CA SER A 216 10.27 -12.01 -10.76
C SER A 216 9.55 -13.23 -11.35
N TYR A 217 8.23 -13.15 -11.51
CA TYR A 217 7.47 -14.26 -12.07
C TYR A 217 7.86 -14.50 -13.53
N ALA A 218 8.02 -13.40 -14.28
CA ALA A 218 8.52 -13.45 -15.64
C ALA A 218 9.89 -14.13 -15.73
N ALA A 219 10.82 -13.83 -14.81
CA ALA A 219 12.14 -14.47 -14.79
C ALA A 219 12.05 -15.96 -14.40
N ALA A 220 11.20 -16.31 -13.43
CA ALA A 220 10.99 -17.69 -13.04
C ALA A 220 10.41 -18.55 -14.18
N LEU A 221 9.49 -18.00 -14.98
CA LEU A 221 8.97 -18.67 -16.18
C LEU A 221 10.03 -18.86 -17.26
N LEU A 222 10.92 -17.88 -17.44
CA LEU A 222 12.04 -17.98 -18.38
C LEU A 222 13.03 -19.07 -17.94
N GLU A 223 13.36 -19.12 -16.64
CA GLU A 223 14.24 -20.15 -16.07
C GLU A 223 13.64 -21.56 -16.17
N ALA A 224 12.32 -21.68 -15.96
CA ALA A 224 11.58 -22.92 -16.14
C ALA A 224 11.45 -23.35 -17.62
N GLY A 225 11.77 -22.46 -18.57
CA GLY A 225 11.61 -22.70 -20.01
C GLY A 225 10.16 -22.69 -20.49
N GLU A 226 9.24 -22.09 -19.73
CA GLU A 226 7.82 -21.97 -20.10
C GLU A 226 7.58 -20.84 -21.11
N ILE A 227 8.47 -19.83 -21.13
CA ILE A 227 8.44 -18.71 -22.08
C ILE A 227 9.77 -18.61 -22.82
N THR A 228 9.73 -18.06 -24.03
CA THR A 228 10.96 -17.77 -24.76
C THR A 228 11.60 -16.47 -24.27
N ARG A 229 12.89 -16.29 -24.55
CA ARG A 229 13.59 -15.02 -24.25
C ARG A 229 12.98 -13.84 -25.01
N GLU A 230 12.53 -14.07 -26.24
CA GLU A 230 11.86 -13.04 -27.06
C GLU A 230 10.54 -12.61 -26.41
N ASP A 231 9.75 -13.56 -25.91
CA ASP A 231 8.50 -13.26 -25.17
C ASP A 231 8.77 -12.48 -23.89
N PHE A 232 9.79 -12.88 -23.12
CA PHE A 232 10.19 -12.19 -21.90
C PHE A 232 10.60 -10.73 -22.17
N GLU A 233 11.43 -10.50 -23.19
CA GLU A 233 11.88 -9.18 -23.59
C GLU A 233 10.72 -8.32 -24.10
N ALA A 234 9.80 -8.89 -24.89
CA ALA A 234 8.61 -8.20 -25.40
C ALA A 234 7.65 -7.78 -24.27
N VAL A 235 7.35 -8.69 -23.33
CA VAL A 235 6.47 -8.38 -22.18
C VAL A 235 7.09 -7.33 -21.29
N THR A 236 8.40 -7.43 -21.02
CA THR A 236 9.12 -6.45 -20.21
C THR A 236 9.14 -5.08 -20.88
N ALA A 237 9.35 -5.01 -22.19
CA ALA A 237 9.32 -3.76 -22.95
C ALA A 237 7.94 -3.10 -22.91
N ASN A 238 6.86 -3.87 -23.10
CA ASN A 238 5.49 -3.37 -23.01
C ASN A 238 5.15 -2.88 -21.60
N ALA A 239 5.56 -3.61 -20.57
CA ALA A 239 5.39 -3.24 -19.18
C ALA A 239 6.10 -1.93 -18.82
N LEU A 240 7.33 -1.74 -19.32
CA LEU A 240 8.09 -0.50 -19.14
C LEU A 240 7.43 0.68 -19.85
N ALA A 241 6.90 0.48 -21.06
CA ALA A 241 6.17 1.52 -21.78
C ALA A 241 4.89 1.96 -21.05
N GLU A 242 4.12 0.99 -20.52
CA GLU A 242 2.93 1.27 -19.70
C GLU A 242 3.30 2.03 -18.41
N GLU A 243 4.39 1.63 -17.75
CA GLU A 243 4.90 2.34 -16.58
C GLU A 243 5.33 3.78 -16.92
N GLU A 244 5.98 3.99 -18.05
CA GLU A 244 6.42 5.33 -18.48
C GLU A 244 5.24 6.25 -18.82
N GLU A 245 4.20 5.73 -19.50
CA GLU A 245 2.96 6.48 -19.73
C GLU A 245 2.29 6.89 -18.42
N LEU A 246 2.18 5.96 -17.48
CA LEU A 246 1.65 6.25 -16.15
C LEU A 246 2.51 7.29 -15.44
N ARG A 247 3.84 7.17 -15.50
CA ARG A 247 4.75 8.14 -14.88
C ARG A 247 4.51 9.54 -15.43
N LYS A 248 4.47 9.71 -16.75
CA LYS A 248 4.19 11.01 -17.40
C LYS A 248 2.86 11.59 -16.95
N LYS A 249 1.81 10.77 -16.89
CA LYS A 249 0.48 11.19 -16.44
C LYS A 249 0.48 11.69 -14.98
N TYR A 250 1.25 11.05 -14.11
CA TYR A 250 1.35 11.42 -12.70
C TYR A 250 2.33 12.57 -12.44
N GLU A 251 3.31 12.81 -13.31
CA GLU A 251 4.21 13.95 -13.25
C GLU A 251 3.51 15.22 -13.76
N ALA A 252 2.82 15.15 -14.90
CA ALA A 252 2.02 16.28 -15.42
C ALA A 252 0.97 16.77 -14.42
N LYS A 253 0.29 15.83 -13.74
CA LYS A 253 -0.70 16.17 -12.70
C LYS A 253 -0.08 16.75 -11.43
N GLY A 254 1.18 16.42 -11.14
CA GLY A 254 1.93 16.99 -10.01
C GLY A 254 2.39 18.42 -10.31
N GLU A 255 2.86 18.67 -11.53
CA GLU A 255 3.29 20.00 -11.99
C GLU A 255 2.11 20.99 -12.10
N GLU A 256 0.92 20.53 -12.51
CA GLU A 256 -0.29 21.35 -12.45
C GLU A 256 -0.66 21.73 -11.00
N SER A 257 -0.49 20.81 -10.04
CA SER A 257 -0.78 21.08 -8.62
C SER A 257 0.24 22.01 -7.99
N GLU A 258 1.54 21.87 -8.31
CA GLU A 258 2.59 22.77 -7.84
C GLU A 258 2.46 24.17 -8.45
N LYS A 259 2.02 24.29 -9.72
CA LYS A 259 1.75 25.60 -10.35
C LYS A 259 0.58 26.32 -9.69
N ILE A 260 -0.52 25.62 -9.41
CA ILE A 260 -1.67 26.20 -8.71
C ILE A 260 -1.26 26.67 -7.30
N GLU A 261 -0.47 25.88 -6.55
CA GLU A 261 0.03 26.29 -5.24
C GLU A 261 1.01 27.48 -5.30
N THR A 262 1.88 27.56 -6.32
CA THR A 262 2.75 28.72 -6.49
C THR A 262 1.99 29.96 -6.94
N ASP A 263 0.98 29.82 -7.79
CA ASP A 263 0.17 30.94 -8.26
C ASP A 263 -0.72 31.48 -7.11
N GLU A 264 -1.34 30.60 -6.32
CA GLU A 264 -2.09 30.99 -5.11
C GLU A 264 -1.17 31.63 -4.03
N ALA A 265 0.03 31.10 -3.81
CA ALA A 265 0.98 31.70 -2.86
C ALA A 265 1.55 33.05 -3.34
N THR A 266 1.58 33.29 -4.65
CA THR A 266 2.02 34.57 -5.23
C THR A 266 0.87 35.59 -5.17
N GLU A 267 -0.37 35.19 -5.43
CA GLU A 267 -1.56 36.04 -5.24
C GLU A 267 -1.79 36.42 -3.76
N GLU A 268 -1.57 35.52 -2.80
CA GLU A 268 -1.64 35.84 -1.37
C GLU A 268 -0.52 36.80 -0.92
N ALA A 269 0.66 36.75 -1.54
CA ALA A 269 1.75 37.68 -1.26
C ALA A 269 1.48 39.08 -1.84
N GLU A 270 0.98 39.17 -3.08
CA GLU A 270 0.62 40.45 -3.71
C GLU A 270 -0.61 41.10 -3.05
N GLY A 271 -1.59 40.30 -2.58
CA GLY A 271 -2.75 40.79 -1.83
C GLY A 271 -2.42 41.36 -0.45
N ASN A 272 -1.34 40.89 0.19
CA ASN A 272 -0.89 41.38 1.50
C ASN A 272 -0.01 42.64 1.39
N GLU A 273 0.70 42.84 0.28
CA GLU A 273 1.43 44.09 0.02
C GLU A 273 0.45 45.22 -0.34
N ALA A 274 -0.56 44.96 -1.19
CA ALA A 274 -1.57 45.96 -1.54
C ALA A 274 -2.46 46.40 -0.36
N GLY A 275 -2.73 45.51 0.59
CA GLY A 275 -3.48 45.83 1.82
C GLY A 275 -2.69 46.63 2.87
N SER A 276 -1.37 46.76 2.70
CA SER A 276 -0.51 47.54 3.60
C SER A 276 -0.31 48.98 3.13
N GLU A 277 -0.32 49.23 1.81
CA GLU A 277 -0.20 50.59 1.26
C GLU A 277 -1.49 51.43 1.39
N GLU A 278 -2.67 50.80 1.37
CA GLU A 278 -3.96 51.53 1.55
C GLU A 278 -4.20 52.00 3.00
N SER A 279 -3.42 51.53 3.97
CA SER A 279 -3.56 51.92 5.39
C SER A 279 -2.65 53.07 5.83
N GLU A 280 -1.66 53.46 5.03
CA GLU A 280 -0.77 54.61 5.34
C GLU A 280 -1.22 55.93 4.70
N GLU A 281 -2.14 55.92 3.73
CA GLU A 281 -2.59 57.15 3.06
C GLU A 281 -3.80 57.84 3.74
N SER A 282 -4.43 57.22 4.75
CA SER A 282 -5.57 57.81 5.48
C SER A 282 -5.23 58.49 6.81
N GLU A 283 -3.97 58.49 7.26
CA GLU A 283 -3.56 59.12 8.53
C GLU A 283 -2.90 60.51 8.38
N ASN A 284 -2.85 61.08 7.17
CA ASN A 284 -2.16 62.36 6.94
C ASN A 284 -3.06 63.54 6.54
N ASP A 285 -4.38 63.44 6.75
CA ASP A 285 -5.30 64.56 6.50
C ASP A 285 -6.41 64.62 7.58
N SER A 286 -6.05 65.01 8.81
CA SER A 286 -6.93 65.64 9.84
C SER A 286 -6.15 66.08 11.09
#